data_AF-A0A536LPQ5-F1
#
_entry.id   AF-A0A536LPQ5-F1
#
_cell.length_a   1.000
_cell.length_b   1.000
_cell.length_c   1.000
_cell.angle_alpha   90.00
_cell.angle_beta   90.00
_cell.angle_gamma   90.00
#
_symmetry.space_group_name_H-M   'P 1'
#
loop_
_entity.id
_entity.type
_entity.pdbx_description
1 polymer ?
#
loop_
_entity_poly.entity_id
_entity_poly.type
_entity_poly.pdbx_seq_one_letter_code
_entity_poly.pdbx_strand_id
1 'polypeptide(L)'
;MNSLQNLARLQADAPLKETLHWVARGAINIMDQNRDFLRLIIMEGLGGDEAALEQYNRLVGLWEDALTSVLRRYQDKGELPSNSYGTVARHIIYTILMTFQESLLGRHVPPSAPAEDRRAALAEFVAPALDHILEGLPQKS
;
A
#
# COMPACT_ATOMS: atom_id res chain seq x y z
N MET A 1 4.53 -8.47 -12.88
CA MET A 1 3.13 -8.91 -12.74
C MET A 1 2.91 -10.11 -11.81
N ASN A 2 3.91 -10.97 -11.53
CA ASN A 2 3.72 -12.15 -10.65
C ASN A 2 3.77 -11.88 -9.12
N SER A 3 4.36 -10.77 -8.67
CA SER A 3 4.64 -10.57 -7.23
C SER A 3 3.38 -10.31 -6.39
N LEU A 4 2.44 -9.51 -6.91
CA LEU A 4 1.17 -9.19 -6.23
C LEU A 4 0.19 -10.37 -6.23
N GLN A 5 0.15 -11.15 -7.31
CA GLN A 5 -0.66 -12.37 -7.37
C GLN A 5 -0.11 -13.47 -6.45
N ASN A 6 1.22 -13.57 -6.31
CA ASN A 6 1.84 -14.49 -5.36
C ASN A 6 1.59 -14.08 -3.89
N LEU A 7 1.54 -12.78 -3.58
CA LEU A 7 1.12 -12.27 -2.26
C LEU A 7 -0.31 -12.70 -1.91
N ALA A 8 -1.25 -12.66 -2.86
CA ALA A 8 -2.64 -13.04 -2.63
C ALA A 8 -2.86 -14.55 -2.40
N ARG A 9 -1.89 -15.39 -2.82
CA ARG A 9 -1.98 -16.85 -2.83
C ARG A 9 -1.34 -17.51 -1.59
N LEU A 10 -0.49 -16.80 -0.86
CA LEU A 10 0.35 -17.35 0.22
C LEU A 10 -0.24 -17.26 1.64
N GLN A 11 -1.37 -16.59 1.87
CA GLN A 11 -1.87 -16.34 3.24
C GLN A 11 -3.38 -16.53 3.38
N ALA A 12 -3.82 -17.79 3.44
CA ALA A 12 -5.18 -18.12 3.86
C ALA A 12 -5.33 -18.23 5.39
N ASP A 13 -4.24 -18.36 6.16
CA ASP A 13 -4.31 -18.72 7.60
C ASP A 13 -3.69 -17.71 8.58
N ALA A 14 -3.04 -16.65 8.11
CA ALA A 14 -2.45 -15.64 8.98
C ALA A 14 -3.50 -14.60 9.44
N PRO A 15 -3.39 -14.06 10.68
CA PRO A 15 -4.23 -12.97 11.16
C PRO A 15 -4.22 -11.75 10.22
N LEU A 16 -5.33 -11.00 10.17
CA LEU A 16 -5.45 -9.80 9.33
C LEU A 16 -4.29 -8.83 9.50
N LYS A 17 -3.95 -8.50 10.76
CA LYS A 17 -2.86 -7.55 11.07
C LYS A 17 -1.55 -7.98 10.43
N GLU A 18 -1.12 -9.22 10.68
CA GLU A 18 0.12 -9.76 10.12
C GLU A 18 0.14 -9.75 8.59
N THR A 19 -0.99 -10.11 7.98
CA THR A 19 -1.16 -10.13 6.53
C THR A 19 -1.01 -8.72 5.94
N LEU A 20 -1.61 -7.71 6.57
CA LEU A 20 -1.50 -6.33 6.10
C LEU A 20 -0.08 -5.78 6.23
N HIS A 21 0.63 -6.09 7.31
CA HIS A 21 2.06 -5.75 7.46
C HIS A 21 2.91 -6.40 6.38
N TRP A 22 2.65 -7.67 6.04
CA TRP A 22 3.32 -8.37 4.95
C TRP A 22 3.04 -7.73 3.58
N VAL A 23 1.78 -7.44 3.29
CA VAL A 23 1.37 -6.75 2.05
C VAL A 23 2.04 -5.39 1.94
N ALA A 24 2.06 -4.60 3.01
CA ALA A 24 2.68 -3.29 3.01
C ALA A 24 4.19 -3.35 2.77
N ARG A 25 4.91 -4.27 3.40
CA ARG A 25 6.34 -4.51 3.11
C ARG A 25 6.57 -4.90 1.66
N GLY A 26 5.72 -5.77 1.11
CA GLY A 26 5.75 -6.15 -0.29
C GLY A 26 5.55 -4.96 -1.24
N ALA A 27 4.56 -4.11 -0.95
CA ALA A 27 4.28 -2.89 -1.70
C ALA A 27 5.47 -1.91 -1.64
N ILE A 28 6.00 -1.63 -0.45
CA ILE A 28 7.17 -0.75 -0.24
C ILE A 28 8.37 -1.24 -1.06
N ASN A 29 8.66 -2.53 -1.04
CA ASN A 29 9.77 -3.10 -1.81
C ASN A 29 9.56 -2.91 -3.32
N ILE A 30 8.36 -3.19 -3.84
CA ILE A 30 8.03 -2.98 -5.26
C ILE A 30 8.14 -1.50 -5.63
N MET A 31 7.64 -0.60 -4.78
CA MET A 31 7.71 0.84 -5.03
C MET A 31 9.14 1.34 -5.08
N ASP A 32 9.97 0.94 -4.12
CA ASP A 32 11.36 1.35 -4.08
C ASP A 32 12.18 0.76 -5.24
N GLN A 33 11.90 -0.48 -5.66
CA GLN A 33 12.52 -1.08 -6.85
C GLN A 33 12.15 -0.34 -8.15
N ASN A 34 10.95 0.24 -8.21
CA ASN A 34 10.46 0.98 -9.38
C ASN A 34 10.43 2.50 -9.12
N ARG A 35 11.26 2.99 -8.20
CA ARG A 35 11.17 4.34 -7.63
C ARG A 35 11.18 5.45 -8.67
N ASP A 36 12.13 5.42 -9.60
CA ASP A 36 12.27 6.47 -10.62
C ASP A 36 11.12 6.47 -11.62
N PHE A 37 10.65 5.28 -11.99
CA PHE A 37 9.50 5.11 -12.87
C PHE A 37 8.22 5.65 -12.22
N LEU A 38 7.99 5.30 -10.95
CA LEU A 38 6.84 5.80 -10.19
C LEU A 38 6.93 7.31 -9.95
N ARG A 39 8.13 7.83 -9.67
CA ARG A 39 8.36 9.29 -9.56
C ARG A 39 7.97 10.00 -10.83
N LEU A 40 8.37 9.47 -12.00
CA LEU A 40 8.02 10.04 -13.30
C LEU A 40 6.51 10.02 -13.52
N ILE A 41 5.84 8.88 -13.33
CA ILE A 41 4.37 8.78 -13.47
C ILE A 41 3.65 9.81 -12.59
N ILE A 42 4.07 9.94 -11.33
CA ILE A 42 3.45 10.87 -10.38
C ILE A 42 3.69 12.32 -10.81
N MET A 43 4.93 12.68 -11.16
CA MET A 43 5.26 14.06 -11.53
C MET A 43 4.59 14.49 -12.85
N GLU A 44 4.64 13.66 -13.88
CA GLU A 44 4.01 13.95 -15.18
C GLU A 44 2.48 13.96 -15.07
N GLY A 45 1.91 13.03 -14.30
CA GLY A 45 0.46 13.00 -14.05
C GLY A 45 -0.03 14.25 -13.32
N LEU A 46 0.72 14.73 -12.32
CA LEU A 46 0.45 16.02 -11.66
C LEU A 46 0.65 17.22 -12.60
N GLY A 47 1.54 17.09 -13.59
CA GLY A 47 1.74 18.07 -14.67
C GLY A 47 0.63 18.09 -15.72
N GLY A 48 -0.32 17.15 -15.67
CA GLY A 48 -1.45 17.05 -16.59
C GLY A 48 -1.20 16.18 -17.82
N ASP A 49 -0.11 15.40 -17.85
CA ASP A 49 0.10 14.42 -18.92
C ASP A 49 -0.95 13.29 -18.84
N GLU A 50 -1.78 13.17 -19.87
CA GLU A 50 -2.90 12.22 -19.90
C GLU A 50 -2.42 10.77 -19.84
N ALA A 51 -1.32 10.44 -20.53
CA ALA A 51 -0.78 9.09 -20.53
C ALA A 51 -0.26 8.69 -19.13
N ALA A 52 0.42 9.60 -18.44
CA ALA A 52 0.87 9.40 -17.07
C ALA A 52 -0.32 9.26 -16.09
N LEU A 53 -1.37 10.07 -16.25
CA LEU A 53 -2.61 9.94 -15.47
C LEU A 53 -3.28 8.57 -15.66
N GLU A 54 -3.37 8.08 -16.91
CA GLU A 54 -3.90 6.75 -17.20
C GLU A 54 -3.06 5.65 -16.54
N GLN A 55 -1.73 5.74 -16.60
CA GLN A 55 -0.83 4.77 -15.96
C GLN A 55 -0.96 4.81 -14.43
N TYR A 56 -1.05 6.00 -13.84
CA TYR A 56 -1.28 6.17 -12.40
C TYR A 56 -2.61 5.53 -11.97
N ASN A 57 -3.70 5.87 -12.65
CA ASN A 57 -5.04 5.35 -12.35
C ASN A 57 -5.09 3.83 -12.49
N ARG A 58 -4.45 3.28 -13.54
CA ARG A 58 -4.34 1.84 -13.73
C ARG A 58 -3.56 1.17 -12.61
N LEU A 59 -2.43 1.74 -12.19
CA LEU A 59 -1.62 1.19 -11.11
C LEU A 59 -2.38 1.17 -9.79
N VAL A 60 -3.01 2.29 -9.42
CA VAL A 60 -3.78 2.41 -8.18
C VAL A 60 -5.00 1.48 -8.21
N GLY A 61 -5.70 1.39 -9.34
CA GLY A 61 -6.84 0.48 -9.50
C GLY A 61 -6.46 -0.99 -9.30
N LEU A 62 -5.34 -1.44 -9.88
CA LEU A 62 -4.84 -2.81 -9.67
C LEU A 62 -4.50 -3.10 -8.20
N TRP A 63 -3.98 -2.11 -7.47
CA TRP A 63 -3.71 -2.24 -6.04
C TRP A 63 -5.00 -2.28 -5.21
N GLU A 64 -5.96 -1.41 -5.52
CA GLU A 64 -7.26 -1.37 -4.86
C GLU A 64 -8.01 -2.69 -5.03
N ASP A 65 -8.05 -3.24 -6.24
CA ASP A 65 -8.67 -4.53 -6.54
C ASP A 65 -8.01 -5.68 -5.77
N ALA A 66 -6.67 -5.74 -5.79
CA ALA A 66 -5.92 -6.79 -5.12
C ALA A 66 -6.12 -6.75 -3.59
N LEU A 67 -5.99 -5.57 -2.99
CA LEU A 67 -6.14 -5.41 -1.55
C LEU A 67 -7.59 -5.61 -1.10
N THR A 68 -8.55 -5.11 -1.87
CA THR A 68 -9.99 -5.38 -1.66
C THR A 68 -10.29 -6.87 -1.67
N SER A 69 -9.72 -7.63 -2.62
CA SER A 69 -9.89 -9.08 -2.66
C SER A 69 -9.30 -9.78 -1.44
N VAL A 70 -8.19 -9.29 -0.89
CA VAL A 70 -7.61 -9.81 0.35
C VAL A 70 -8.53 -9.50 1.53
N LEU A 71 -8.91 -8.24 1.70
CA LEU A 71 -9.73 -7.78 2.83
C LEU A 71 -11.13 -8.38 2.83
N ARG A 72 -11.74 -8.64 1.67
CA ARG A 72 -13.02 -9.34 1.59
C ARG A 72 -12.99 -10.69 2.32
N ARG A 73 -11.91 -11.47 2.15
CA ARG A 73 -11.74 -12.76 2.83
C ARG A 73 -11.71 -12.62 4.36
N TYR A 74 -11.15 -11.52 4.87
CA TYR A 74 -11.13 -11.22 6.31
C TYR A 74 -12.47 -10.72 6.83
N GLN A 75 -13.24 -10.01 6.01
CA GLN A 75 -14.63 -9.70 6.32
C GLN A 75 -15.47 -10.98 6.42
N ASP A 76 -15.30 -11.92 5.48
CA ASP A 76 -16.04 -13.19 5.48
C ASP A 76 -15.70 -14.06 6.71
N LYS A 77 -14.47 -13.93 7.24
CA LYS A 77 -14.04 -14.52 8.52
C LYS A 77 -14.53 -13.75 9.76
N GLY A 78 -15.11 -12.57 9.58
CA GLY A 78 -15.55 -11.69 10.67
C GLY A 78 -14.43 -10.94 11.39
N GLU A 79 -13.24 -10.83 10.78
CA GLU A 79 -12.12 -10.02 11.29
C GLU A 79 -12.23 -8.54 10.87
N LEU A 80 -13.13 -8.21 9.92
CA LEU A 80 -13.45 -6.85 9.52
C LEU A 80 -14.95 -6.54 9.71
N PRO A 81 -15.32 -5.29 10.03
CA PRO A 81 -16.71 -4.85 10.00
C PRO A 81 -17.33 -5.00 8.61
N SER A 82 -18.64 -5.23 8.56
CA SER A 82 -19.36 -5.34 7.28
C SER A 82 -19.25 -4.06 6.47
N ASN A 83 -19.06 -4.21 5.16
CA ASN A 83 -18.92 -3.13 4.18
C ASN A 83 -17.71 -2.19 4.40
N SER A 84 -16.73 -2.60 5.21
CA SER A 84 -15.55 -1.76 5.50
C SER A 84 -14.36 -2.00 4.57
N TYR A 85 -14.28 -3.16 3.91
CA TYR A 85 -13.06 -3.59 3.20
C TYR A 85 -12.57 -2.59 2.14
N GLY A 86 -13.47 -1.93 1.40
CA GLY A 86 -13.09 -0.99 0.35
C GLY A 86 -12.50 0.30 0.92
N THR A 87 -13.12 0.84 1.97
CA THR A 87 -12.62 2.03 2.67
C THR A 87 -11.27 1.74 3.33
N VAL A 88 -11.13 0.59 3.98
CA VAL A 88 -9.86 0.15 4.58
C VAL A 88 -8.78 -0.01 3.52
N ALA A 89 -9.09 -0.62 2.37
CA ALA A 89 -8.14 -0.74 1.26
C ALA A 89 -7.60 0.63 0.83
N ARG A 90 -8.49 1.62 0.63
CA ARG A 90 -8.09 2.98 0.23
C ARG A 90 -7.24 3.67 1.29
N HIS A 91 -7.59 3.58 2.56
CA HIS A 91 -6.78 4.18 3.64
C HIS A 91 -5.37 3.59 3.69
N ILE A 92 -5.24 2.28 3.51
CA ILE A 92 -3.94 1.60 3.45
C ILE A 92 -3.13 2.08 2.24
N ILE A 93 -3.76 2.10 1.05
CA ILE A 93 -3.11 2.54 -0.19
C ILE A 93 -2.66 3.99 -0.10
N TYR A 94 -3.52 4.89 0.38
CA TYR A 94 -3.18 6.32 0.50
C TYR A 94 -2.07 6.57 1.51
N THR A 95 -2.07 5.85 2.63
CA THR A 95 -0.97 5.88 3.60
C THR A 95 0.34 5.52 2.92
N ILE A 96 0.41 4.36 2.25
CA ILE A 96 1.63 3.90 1.58
C ILE A 96 2.08 4.87 0.46
N LEU A 97 1.14 5.31 -0.38
CA LEU A 97 1.43 6.23 -1.49
C LEU A 97 1.95 7.56 -0.99
N MET A 98 1.33 8.15 0.03
CA MET A 98 1.76 9.43 0.58
C MET A 98 3.14 9.31 1.23
N THR A 99 3.39 8.28 2.03
CA THR A 99 4.73 8.04 2.61
C THR A 99 5.79 7.86 1.53
N PHE A 100 5.47 7.16 0.44
CA PHE A 100 6.38 7.05 -0.68
C PHE A 100 6.65 8.40 -1.35
N GLN A 101 5.63 9.20 -1.63
CA GLN A 101 5.79 10.53 -2.22
C GLN A 101 6.65 11.44 -1.34
N GLU A 102 6.40 11.44 -0.03
CA GLU A 102 7.21 12.19 0.94
C GLU A 102 8.66 11.70 0.99
N SER A 103 8.89 10.40 0.78
CA SER A 103 10.24 9.87 0.64
C SER A 103 10.93 10.34 -0.65
N LEU A 104 10.22 10.59 -1.75
CA LEU A 104 10.78 11.16 -2.98
C LEU A 104 11.32 12.57 -2.74
N LEU A 105 10.67 13.30 -1.84
CA LEU A 105 11.03 14.65 -1.41
C LEU A 105 12.08 14.69 -0.28
N GLY A 106 12.52 13.52 0.20
CA GLY A 106 13.57 13.41 1.21
C GLY A 106 13.13 13.64 2.65
N ARG A 107 11.82 13.64 2.94
CA ARG A 107 11.29 13.95 4.29
C ARG A 107 11.62 12.89 5.34
N HIS A 108 11.71 11.62 4.96
CA HIS A 108 12.01 10.51 5.86
C HIS A 108 13.50 10.14 5.85
N VAL A 109 14.11 10.19 4.68
CA VAL A 109 15.50 9.78 4.43
C VAL A 109 15.97 10.45 3.13
N PRO A 110 17.27 10.80 2.97
CA PRO A 110 17.75 11.39 1.74
C PRO A 110 17.40 10.52 0.51
N PRO A 111 16.97 11.11 -0.63
CA PRO A 111 16.64 10.33 -1.82
C PRO A 111 17.80 9.48 -2.35
N SER A 112 19.04 9.89 -2.06
CA SER A 112 20.29 9.21 -2.42
C SER A 112 20.71 8.10 -1.46
N ALA A 113 19.98 7.88 -0.36
CA ALA A 113 20.31 6.83 0.61
C ALA A 113 20.20 5.43 -0.01
N PRO A 114 20.90 4.42 0.53
CA PRO A 114 20.74 3.03 0.14
C PRO A 114 19.28 2.56 0.10
N ALA A 115 18.95 1.65 -0.82
CA ALA A 115 17.59 1.14 -0.99
C ALA A 115 17.02 0.50 0.28
N GLU A 116 17.87 -0.17 1.06
CA GLU A 116 17.50 -0.77 2.34
C GLU A 116 17.02 0.29 3.34
N ASP A 117 17.82 1.35 3.52
CA ASP A 117 17.47 2.47 4.42
C ASP A 117 16.19 3.16 3.99
N ARG A 118 15.97 3.32 2.67
CA ARG A 118 14.71 3.87 2.15
C ARG A 118 13.52 3.00 2.50
N ARG A 119 13.60 1.68 2.25
CA ARG A 119 12.51 0.76 2.57
C ARG A 119 12.24 0.70 4.07
N ALA A 120 13.30 0.73 4.89
CA ALA A 120 13.18 0.78 6.35
C ALA A 120 12.43 2.03 6.80
N ALA A 121 12.81 3.20 6.31
CA ALA A 121 12.16 4.47 6.64
C ALA A 121 10.67 4.50 6.24
N LEU A 122 10.32 3.95 5.07
CA LEU A 122 8.91 3.82 4.67
C LEU A 122 8.15 2.87 5.60
N ALA A 123 8.76 1.72 5.93
CA ALA A 123 8.13 0.72 6.78
C ALA A 123 7.91 1.23 8.21
N GLU A 124 8.86 1.99 8.75
CA GLU A 124 8.78 2.61 10.09
C GLU A 124 7.58 3.55 10.22
N PHE A 125 7.23 4.27 9.14
CA PHE A 125 6.05 5.13 9.13
C PHE A 125 4.76 4.37 8.85
N VAL A 126 4.76 3.47 7.86
CA VAL A 126 3.55 2.77 7.42
C VAL A 126 3.08 1.79 8.49
N ALA A 127 3.97 1.03 9.14
CA ALA A 127 3.57 -0.03 10.07
C ALA A 127 2.70 0.47 11.24
N PRO A 128 3.08 1.52 12.00
CA PRO A 128 2.22 2.09 13.02
C PRO A 128 0.92 2.65 12.44
N ALA A 129 0.94 3.30 11.28
CA ALA A 129 -0.27 3.85 10.67
C ALA A 129 -1.29 2.76 10.32
N LEU A 130 -0.85 1.59 9.87
CA LEU A 130 -1.73 0.44 9.64
C LEU A 130 -2.36 -0.07 10.94
N ASP A 131 -1.59 -0.10 12.02
CA ASP A 131 -2.11 -0.50 13.33
C ASP A 131 -3.22 0.44 13.79
N HIS A 132 -3.02 1.75 13.67
CA HIS A 132 -4.06 2.75 14.00
C HIS A 132 -5.30 2.64 13.11
N ILE A 133 -5.14 2.33 11.81
CA ILE A 133 -6.28 2.10 10.90
C ILE A 133 -7.12 0.92 11.39
N LEU A 134 -6.47 -0.16 11.84
CA LEU A 134 -7.15 -1.37 12.32
C LEU A 134 -7.80 -1.16 13.69
N GLU A 135 -7.13 -0.46 14.60
CA GLU A 135 -7.66 -0.12 15.93
C GLU A 135 -8.87 0.81 15.85
N GLY A 136 -8.88 1.72 14.87
CA GLY A 136 -9.98 2.64 14.60
C GLY A 136 -11.22 2.00 13.95
N LEU A 137 -11.18 0.71 13.65
CA LEU A 137 -12.35 0.00 13.13
C LEU A 137 -13.41 -0.18 14.22
N PRO A 138 -14.71 0.01 13.90
CA PRO A 138 -15.77 -0.22 14.86
C PRO A 138 -15.70 -1.65 15.39
N GLN A 139 -15.54 -1.79 16.70
CA GLN A 139 -15.55 -3.07 17.39
C GLN A 139 -16.97 -3.67 17.29
N LYS A 140 -17.06 -4.99 17.10
CA LYS A 140 -18.35 -5.69 17.06
C LYS A 140 -19.15 -5.36 18.33
N SER A 141 -20.38 -4.85 18.15
CA SER A 141 -21.41 -4.78 19.18
C SER A 141 -22.14 -6.11 19.28
#